data_AF-A0A387H8R8-F1
#
_entry.id   AF-A0A387H8R8-F1
#
_cell.length_a   1.000
_cell.length_b   1.000
_cell.length_c   1.000
_cell.angle_alpha   90.00
_cell.angle_beta   90.00
_cell.angle_gamma   90.00
#
_symmetry.space_group_name_H-M   'P 1'
#
loop_
_entity.id
_entity.type
_entity.pdbx_description
1 polymer ?
#
loop_
_entity_poly.entity_id
_entity_poly.type
_entity_poly.pdbx_seq_one_letter_code
_entity_poly.pdbx_strand_id
1 'polypeptide(L)'
;MRPPTRGGIATATLAGAALLATLLASPASAVTADPPPPRPKVQVEIPGPEAASGQTLAGSGPTLVPVNGRGGSAPHLSAPSSVAADGRVTKVVDNGSTADRLDIVIVGDGYTADQLDRFHADAKEKWGEITGVEPYTTYQNLFNVWTVDAVSAQSGVSGDPAQGDVKDTALGSYFWCDGVERLLCVDQDKVDSYVAKAPQADLVVVLANSAKYGGAGYNEPSPTLGYEGISTASAGNAKSGQVAIHETGHSLGKLADEYFYPGTPGYEHYEGPEADQSNISVLTADRMAAARTKWYRWLGEVSPDGGTVGAYEGGGYYVTGLNRPTDGSIMRILGKPFNLPGVEAMIAGFYRHASIATPGVSTSRTLRSYDVARVTVPRLVGERQLTVRWYLDGRELRRYAGARVVPVWGLGLGRGSHDLTVRVTDSTASVRDPGIAAGLHATVTWRAHR
;
A
#
# COMPACT_ATOMS: atom_id res chain seq x y z
N MET A 1 77.86 93.68 -28.53
CA MET A 1 78.24 92.67 -29.55
C MET A 1 76.98 91.93 -30.02
N ARG A 2 77.07 91.12 -31.08
CA ARG A 2 75.91 90.50 -31.77
C ARG A 2 75.18 89.40 -30.94
N PRO A 3 73.96 88.98 -31.35
CA PRO A 3 72.87 88.42 -30.50
C PRO A 3 72.60 86.94 -30.88
N PRO A 4 71.37 86.34 -30.93
CA PRO A 4 70.00 86.66 -30.45
C PRO A 4 69.42 85.53 -29.50
N THR A 5 68.13 85.28 -29.22
CA THR A 5 66.82 85.63 -29.85
C THR A 5 65.64 85.68 -28.85
N ARG A 6 64.42 85.87 -29.37
CA ARG A 6 63.10 86.04 -28.72
C ARG A 6 62.39 84.75 -28.22
N GLY A 7 61.42 84.95 -27.32
CA GLY A 7 60.19 84.15 -27.14
C GLY A 7 60.20 83.23 -25.91
N GLY A 8 59.11 83.05 -25.14
CA GLY A 8 57.79 83.70 -25.18
C GLY A 8 56.74 82.90 -24.37
N ILE A 9 56.25 83.49 -23.26
CA ILE A 9 54.95 83.26 -22.56
C ILE A 9 54.43 81.82 -22.39
N ALA A 10 54.30 81.35 -21.13
CA ALA A 10 53.01 80.97 -20.52
C ALA A 10 53.14 80.59 -19.04
N THR A 11 52.21 81.07 -18.21
CA THR A 11 52.09 80.77 -16.77
C THR A 11 51.07 79.65 -16.53
N ALA A 12 51.34 78.76 -15.57
CA ALA A 12 50.38 77.78 -15.06
C ALA A 12 50.14 78.00 -13.56
N THR A 13 48.88 78.27 -13.18
CA THR A 13 48.43 78.39 -11.78
C THR A 13 47.82 77.07 -11.31
N LEU A 14 48.23 76.62 -10.12
CA LEU A 14 47.69 75.41 -9.47
C LEU A 14 46.32 75.69 -8.86
N ALA A 15 45.36 74.79 -9.10
CA ALA A 15 44.08 74.73 -8.39
C ALA A 15 43.82 73.29 -7.92
N GLY A 16 43.50 73.12 -6.63
CA GLY A 16 43.19 71.81 -6.05
C GLY A 16 41.74 71.41 -6.32
N ALA A 17 41.51 70.13 -6.62
CA ALA A 17 40.18 69.56 -6.83
C ALA A 17 39.77 68.68 -5.64
N ALA A 18 38.55 68.85 -5.15
CA ALA A 18 37.94 68.03 -4.12
C ALA A 18 37.32 66.75 -4.70
N LEU A 19 37.39 65.65 -3.95
CA LEU A 19 36.77 64.38 -4.31
C LEU A 19 35.26 64.40 -4.04
N LEU A 20 34.44 64.37 -5.09
CA LEU A 20 33.05 63.91 -5.02
C LEU A 20 32.96 62.50 -5.62
N ALA A 21 32.54 61.53 -4.82
CA ALA A 21 32.19 60.20 -5.29
C ALA A 21 30.72 60.15 -5.73
N THR A 22 30.48 60.10 -7.04
CA THR A 22 29.15 59.90 -7.61
C THR A 22 28.81 58.40 -7.68
N LEU A 23 27.92 57.95 -6.78
CA LEU A 23 27.33 56.62 -6.87
C LEU A 23 26.38 56.55 -8.08
N LEU A 24 26.83 55.92 -9.16
CA LEU A 24 25.96 55.53 -10.27
C LEU A 24 25.08 54.35 -9.82
N ALA A 25 23.80 54.63 -9.58
CA ALA A 25 22.80 53.59 -9.38
C ALA A 25 22.49 52.91 -10.72
N SER A 26 23.12 51.76 -10.98
CA SER A 26 22.68 50.86 -12.05
C SER A 26 21.22 50.46 -11.82
N PRO A 27 20.38 50.39 -12.86
CA PRO A 27 19.04 49.84 -12.70
C PRO A 27 19.20 48.39 -12.24
N ALA A 28 18.57 48.05 -11.11
CA ALA A 28 18.53 46.67 -10.65
C ALA A 28 17.74 45.87 -11.68
N SER A 29 18.43 45.06 -12.48
CA SER A 29 17.80 44.02 -13.28
C SER A 29 16.96 43.18 -12.34
N ALA A 30 15.64 43.22 -12.51
CA ALA A 30 14.75 42.31 -11.83
C ALA A 30 15.16 40.90 -12.27
N VAL A 31 15.88 40.19 -11.41
CA VAL A 31 16.15 38.76 -11.59
C VAL A 31 14.78 38.11 -11.52
N THR A 32 14.23 37.79 -12.68
CA THR A 32 13.11 36.86 -12.78
C THR A 32 13.59 35.57 -12.17
N ALA A 33 13.19 35.31 -10.92
CA ALA A 33 13.44 34.03 -10.29
C ALA A 33 12.88 32.96 -11.22
N ASP A 34 13.69 31.93 -11.52
CA ASP A 34 13.22 30.80 -12.31
C ASP A 34 11.93 30.26 -11.68
N PRO A 35 10.94 29.86 -12.51
CA PRO A 35 9.71 29.28 -11.97
C PRO A 35 10.09 28.09 -11.07
N PRO A 36 9.45 27.95 -9.89
CA PRO A 36 9.80 26.90 -8.96
C PRO A 36 9.72 25.54 -9.66
N PRO A 37 10.64 24.60 -9.37
CA PRO A 37 10.68 23.32 -10.04
C PRO A 37 9.32 22.61 -9.94
N PRO A 38 8.90 21.88 -10.99
CA PRO A 38 7.62 21.18 -10.97
C PRO A 38 7.56 20.25 -9.77
N ARG A 39 6.46 20.30 -9.02
CA ARG A 39 6.25 19.45 -7.84
C ARG A 39 6.36 17.97 -8.24
N PRO A 40 6.98 17.12 -7.40
CA PRO A 40 6.98 15.68 -7.65
C PRO A 40 5.54 15.17 -7.72
N LYS A 41 5.32 14.22 -8.63
CA LYS A 41 4.04 13.55 -8.82
C LYS A 41 4.17 12.05 -8.60
N VAL A 42 3.07 11.43 -8.19
CA VAL A 42 2.90 9.99 -8.00
C VAL A 42 1.73 9.51 -8.86
N GLN A 43 1.76 8.25 -9.30
CA GLN A 43 0.59 7.63 -9.92
C GLN A 43 -0.40 7.19 -8.85
N VAL A 44 -1.68 7.55 -9.04
CA VAL A 44 -2.78 7.08 -8.20
C VAL A 44 -3.90 6.51 -9.04
N GLU A 45 -4.52 5.46 -8.54
CA GLU A 45 -5.74 4.90 -9.11
C GLU A 45 -6.97 5.68 -8.63
N ILE A 46 -7.80 6.08 -9.59
CA ILE A 46 -9.08 6.72 -9.34
C ILE A 46 -10.17 5.63 -9.29
N PRO A 47 -10.87 5.46 -8.15
CA PRO A 47 -11.90 4.44 -8.03
C PRO A 47 -13.04 4.66 -9.03
N GLY A 48 -13.74 3.59 -9.39
CA GLY A 48 -14.96 3.66 -10.21
C GLY A 48 -16.05 4.54 -9.56
N PRO A 49 -17.04 5.04 -10.32
CA PRO A 49 -18.11 5.87 -9.75
C PRO A 49 -19.06 5.03 -8.89
N GLU A 50 -19.66 5.65 -7.87
CA GLU A 50 -20.40 4.99 -6.78
C GLU A 50 -21.53 4.04 -7.25
N ALA A 51 -22.10 4.28 -8.43
CA ALA A 51 -23.23 3.55 -8.99
C ALA A 51 -22.85 2.57 -10.12
N ALA A 52 -21.57 2.37 -10.44
CA ALA A 52 -21.17 1.50 -11.55
C ALA A 52 -21.47 0.02 -11.30
N SER A 53 -22.42 -0.55 -12.05
CA SER A 53 -22.61 -1.99 -12.20
C SER A 53 -22.27 -2.43 -13.62
N GLY A 54 -20.98 -2.71 -13.87
CA GLY A 54 -20.49 -3.35 -15.11
C GLY A 54 -20.08 -2.43 -16.27
N GLN A 55 -20.37 -1.12 -16.21
CA GLN A 55 -19.74 -0.12 -17.08
C GLN A 55 -19.19 1.02 -16.21
N THR A 56 -17.87 1.14 -16.18
CA THR A 56 -17.17 2.19 -15.44
C THR A 56 -17.07 3.42 -16.34
N LEU A 57 -17.53 4.58 -15.86
CA LEU A 57 -17.56 5.82 -16.66
C LEU A 57 -16.17 6.48 -16.71
N ALA A 58 -15.96 7.32 -17.74
CA ALA A 58 -14.73 8.05 -18.00
C ALA A 58 -14.19 8.80 -16.77
N GLY A 59 -12.85 8.84 -16.66
CA GLY A 59 -12.14 9.51 -15.56
C GLY A 59 -11.97 8.64 -14.30
N SER A 60 -11.90 7.31 -14.47
CA SER A 60 -11.50 6.31 -13.46
C SER A 60 -10.24 5.59 -13.98
N GLY A 61 -9.43 4.94 -13.13
CA GLY A 61 -8.09 4.45 -13.48
C GLY A 61 -6.97 5.48 -13.21
N PRO A 62 -5.78 5.36 -13.84
CA PRO A 62 -4.58 6.04 -13.37
C PRO A 62 -4.54 7.54 -13.71
N THR A 63 -4.10 8.36 -12.75
CA THR A 63 -3.66 9.74 -13.00
C THR A 63 -2.40 10.10 -12.19
N LEU A 64 -1.75 11.22 -12.52
CA LEU A 64 -0.54 11.72 -11.86
C LEU A 64 -0.85 12.94 -10.99
N VAL A 65 -0.88 12.75 -9.67
CA VAL A 65 -1.20 13.79 -8.66
C VAL A 65 0.06 14.27 -7.92
N PRO A 66 0.09 15.49 -7.36
CA PRO A 66 1.23 15.94 -6.56
C PRO A 66 1.42 15.11 -5.29
N VAL A 67 2.66 14.76 -4.95
CA VAL A 67 3.00 14.01 -3.72
C VAL A 67 2.52 14.75 -2.46
N ASN A 68 2.70 16.07 -2.44
CA ASN A 68 2.36 16.97 -1.32
C ASN A 68 0.91 17.51 -1.37
N GLY A 69 -0.02 16.77 -2.00
CA GLY A 69 -1.41 17.16 -2.16
C GLY A 69 -1.64 18.53 -2.82
N ARG A 70 -2.70 19.26 -2.40
CA ARG A 70 -3.02 20.60 -2.94
C ARG A 70 -1.90 21.63 -2.71
N GLY A 71 -1.01 21.41 -1.74
CA GLY A 71 0.17 22.24 -1.46
C GLY A 71 -0.10 23.75 -1.44
N GLY A 72 -1.12 24.17 -0.70
CA GLY A 72 -1.18 25.55 -0.20
C GLY A 72 -0.28 25.68 1.02
N SER A 73 0.29 26.86 1.24
CA SER A 73 0.88 27.15 2.55
C SER A 73 -0.22 27.01 3.60
N ALA A 74 -0.07 26.08 4.54
CA ALA A 74 -0.87 26.13 5.75
C ALA A 74 -0.67 27.53 6.36
N PRO A 75 -1.73 28.26 6.72
CA PRO A 75 -1.56 29.50 7.46
C PRO A 75 -0.77 29.16 8.73
N HIS A 76 0.32 29.90 9.00
CA HIS A 76 1.05 29.79 10.27
C HIS A 76 0.17 30.33 11.41
N LEU A 77 -0.83 29.54 11.78
CA LEU A 77 -1.61 29.68 13.00
C LEU A 77 -1.02 28.69 14.01
N SER A 78 -0.92 29.16 15.24
CA SER A 78 -0.15 28.52 16.31
C SER A 78 -0.40 27.02 16.39
N ALA A 79 0.68 26.23 16.39
CA ALA A 79 0.60 24.79 16.62
C ALA A 79 -0.34 24.52 17.81
N PRO A 80 -1.39 23.68 17.65
CA PRO A 80 -2.28 23.37 18.76
C PRO A 80 -1.42 22.77 19.88
N SER A 81 -1.55 23.34 21.09
CA SER A 81 -0.83 22.92 22.29
C SER A 81 -0.82 21.40 22.37
N SER A 82 0.38 20.78 22.30
CA SER A 82 0.59 19.36 21.99
C SER A 82 -0.54 18.47 22.50
N VAL A 83 -1.49 18.16 21.62
CA VAL A 83 -2.67 17.38 22.00
C VAL A 83 -2.15 16.00 22.41
N ALA A 84 -2.38 15.58 23.65
CA ALA A 84 -1.75 14.38 24.23
C ALA A 84 -2.18 13.04 23.59
N ALA A 85 -3.02 13.11 22.56
CA ALA A 85 -3.40 12.00 21.70
C ALA A 85 -2.80 12.09 20.29
N ASP A 86 -2.25 13.23 19.85
CA ASP A 86 -1.69 13.33 18.50
C ASP A 86 -0.46 12.42 18.32
N GLY A 87 -0.46 11.64 17.24
CA GLY A 87 0.51 10.60 16.98
C GLY A 87 0.41 9.38 17.89
N ARG A 88 -0.63 9.22 18.69
CA ARG A 88 -0.85 8.01 19.51
C ARG A 88 -1.02 6.81 18.59
N VAL A 89 -0.25 5.76 18.86
CA VAL A 89 -0.31 4.49 18.15
C VAL A 89 -0.96 3.44 19.05
N THR A 90 -1.99 2.75 18.56
CA THR A 90 -2.71 1.71 19.30
C THR A 90 -2.83 0.45 18.45
N LYS A 91 -2.38 -0.71 18.98
CA LYS A 91 -2.64 -2.01 18.36
C LYS A 91 -4.08 -2.44 18.67
N VAL A 92 -4.97 -2.35 17.69
CA VAL A 92 -6.41 -2.66 17.85
C VAL A 92 -6.74 -4.12 17.52
N VAL A 93 -5.90 -4.79 16.71
CA VAL A 93 -5.93 -6.23 16.48
C VAL A 93 -4.53 -6.80 16.69
N ASP A 94 -4.39 -7.73 17.64
CA ASP A 94 -3.15 -8.43 17.95
C ASP A 94 -3.28 -9.94 17.71
N ASN A 95 -2.78 -10.40 16.58
CA ASN A 95 -2.72 -11.83 16.22
C ASN A 95 -1.31 -12.41 16.37
N GLY A 96 -0.35 -11.66 16.89
CA GLY A 96 1.03 -12.08 17.11
C GLY A 96 2.09 -11.00 16.89
N SER A 97 3.34 -11.43 16.91
CA SER A 97 4.50 -10.58 16.63
C SER A 97 4.40 -9.94 15.25
N THR A 98 4.85 -8.69 15.12
CA THR A 98 5.01 -8.02 13.81
C THR A 98 5.93 -8.81 12.87
N ALA A 99 6.99 -9.44 13.41
CA ALA A 99 7.88 -10.30 12.61
C ALA A 99 7.19 -11.54 11.98
N ASP A 100 5.93 -11.82 12.34
CA ASP A 100 5.17 -12.97 11.88
C ASP A 100 3.86 -12.60 11.16
N ARG A 101 3.49 -11.31 11.11
CA ARG A 101 2.15 -10.84 10.74
C ARG A 101 2.26 -9.71 9.75
N LEU A 102 1.24 -9.58 8.91
CA LEU A 102 1.06 -8.42 8.06
C LEU A 102 0.46 -7.30 8.93
N ASP A 103 1.19 -6.21 9.14
CA ASP A 103 0.78 -5.10 10.00
C ASP A 103 0.12 -3.98 9.17
N ILE A 104 -1.22 -3.89 9.27
CA ILE A 104 -2.00 -2.79 8.67
C ILE A 104 -1.97 -1.57 9.59
N VAL A 105 -1.64 -0.40 9.07
CA VAL A 105 -1.71 0.88 9.79
C VAL A 105 -2.84 1.74 9.25
N ILE A 106 -3.83 2.01 10.09
CA ILE A 106 -4.97 2.88 9.77
C ILE A 106 -4.71 4.28 10.37
N VAL A 107 -4.76 5.33 9.56
CA VAL A 107 -4.59 6.73 10.01
C VAL A 107 -5.86 7.52 9.71
N GLY A 108 -6.39 8.24 10.70
CA GLY A 108 -7.62 9.04 10.53
C GLY A 108 -7.30 10.48 10.12
N ASP A 109 -8.02 11.05 9.16
CA ASP A 109 -7.91 12.48 8.82
C ASP A 109 -9.26 13.20 8.88
N GLY A 110 -9.25 14.48 9.26
CA GLY A 110 -10.46 15.28 9.48
C GLY A 110 -11.20 14.95 10.79
N TYR A 111 -10.56 14.25 11.74
CA TYR A 111 -11.06 14.03 13.10
C TYR A 111 -10.40 15.02 14.07
N THR A 112 -11.21 15.81 14.78
CA THR A 112 -10.73 16.65 15.88
C THR A 112 -10.45 15.81 17.14
N ALA A 113 -9.80 16.39 18.15
CA ALA A 113 -9.40 15.67 19.36
C ALA A 113 -10.57 15.02 20.13
N ASP A 114 -11.77 15.62 20.07
CA ASP A 114 -13.03 15.12 20.62
C ASP A 114 -13.74 14.07 19.74
N GLN A 115 -13.18 13.77 18.56
CA GLN A 115 -13.71 12.80 17.58
C GLN A 115 -12.84 11.54 17.44
N LEU A 116 -11.79 11.37 18.25
CA LEU A 116 -10.91 10.19 18.17
C LEU A 116 -11.63 8.88 18.51
N ASP A 117 -12.57 8.89 19.46
CA ASP A 117 -13.43 7.73 19.75
C ASP A 117 -14.25 7.30 18.51
N ARG A 118 -14.66 8.27 17.68
CA ARG A 118 -15.32 8.00 16.41
C ARG A 118 -14.33 7.45 15.38
N PHE A 119 -13.13 8.02 15.25
CA PHE A 119 -12.09 7.44 14.39
C PHE A 119 -11.81 5.97 14.72
N HIS A 120 -11.69 5.61 15.99
CA HIS A 120 -11.47 4.21 16.40
C HIS A 120 -12.66 3.30 16.09
N ALA A 121 -13.89 3.81 16.19
CA ALA A 121 -15.08 3.09 15.78
C ALA A 121 -15.11 2.88 14.25
N ASP A 122 -14.91 3.94 13.49
CA ASP A 122 -14.89 3.96 12.02
C ASP A 122 -13.77 3.03 11.47
N ALA A 123 -12.58 3.04 12.09
CA ALA A 123 -11.46 2.16 11.76
C ALA A 123 -11.77 0.67 12.03
N LYS A 124 -12.46 0.38 13.14
CA LYS A 124 -12.90 -0.98 13.48
C LYS A 124 -13.99 -1.49 12.54
N GLU A 125 -14.94 -0.63 12.17
CA GLU A 125 -15.98 -0.95 11.19
C GLU A 125 -15.37 -1.25 9.83
N LYS A 126 -14.47 -0.37 9.34
CA LYS A 126 -13.79 -0.55 8.06
C LYS A 126 -12.92 -1.82 8.01
N TRP A 127 -12.23 -2.15 9.11
CA TRP A 127 -11.52 -3.43 9.20
C TRP A 127 -12.47 -4.63 9.18
N GLY A 128 -13.64 -4.53 9.80
CA GLY A 128 -14.70 -5.55 9.74
C GLY A 128 -15.28 -5.74 8.34
N GLU A 129 -15.39 -4.67 7.54
CA GLU A 129 -15.75 -4.77 6.12
C GLU A 129 -14.68 -5.51 5.31
N ILE A 130 -13.39 -5.17 5.51
CA ILE A 130 -12.26 -5.82 4.83
C ILE A 130 -12.20 -7.32 5.17
N THR A 131 -12.27 -7.69 6.45
CA THR A 131 -12.27 -9.10 6.88
C THR A 131 -13.59 -9.83 6.64
N GLY A 132 -14.60 -9.15 6.07
CA GLY A 132 -15.82 -9.77 5.56
C GLY A 132 -15.68 -10.37 4.16
N VAL A 133 -14.58 -10.10 3.43
CA VAL A 133 -14.36 -10.56 2.05
C VAL A 133 -13.25 -11.61 1.99
N GLU A 134 -13.46 -12.71 1.26
CA GLU A 134 -12.40 -13.70 1.03
C GLU A 134 -11.35 -13.19 0.03
N PRO A 135 -10.04 -13.43 0.23
CA PRO A 135 -9.47 -14.33 1.24
C PRO A 135 -9.22 -13.72 2.63
N TYR A 136 -9.51 -12.44 2.90
CA TYR A 136 -9.29 -11.87 4.23
C TYR A 136 -10.07 -12.61 5.32
N THR A 137 -11.31 -13.02 5.07
CA THR A 137 -12.13 -13.75 6.05
C THR A 137 -11.44 -15.01 6.56
N THR A 138 -10.92 -15.87 5.68
CA THR A 138 -10.20 -17.09 6.09
C THR A 138 -8.85 -16.77 6.76
N TYR A 139 -8.14 -15.75 6.29
CA TYR A 139 -6.76 -15.46 6.67
C TYR A 139 -6.59 -14.31 7.68
N GLN A 140 -7.65 -13.72 8.25
CA GLN A 140 -7.58 -12.52 9.10
C GLN A 140 -6.63 -12.62 10.31
N ASN A 141 -6.32 -13.83 10.80
CA ASN A 141 -5.35 -14.03 11.88
C ASN A 141 -3.86 -13.98 11.41
N LEU A 142 -3.60 -13.71 10.13
CA LEU A 142 -2.29 -13.29 9.62
C LEU A 142 -2.04 -11.80 9.83
N PHE A 143 -3.06 -11.02 10.18
CA PHE A 143 -2.98 -9.57 10.23
C PHE A 143 -2.92 -9.06 11.66
N ASN A 144 -2.08 -8.06 11.89
CA ASN A 144 -2.24 -7.12 12.97
C ASN A 144 -2.88 -5.83 12.41
N VAL A 145 -3.59 -5.09 13.25
CA VAL A 145 -4.11 -3.77 12.86
C VAL A 145 -3.75 -2.76 13.93
N TRP A 146 -3.25 -1.62 13.47
CA TRP A 146 -2.86 -0.48 14.27
C TRP A 146 -3.68 0.73 13.85
N THR A 147 -4.00 1.59 14.81
CA THR A 147 -4.48 2.95 14.54
C THR A 147 -3.40 3.96 14.90
N VAL A 148 -3.31 5.05 14.11
CA VAL A 148 -2.54 6.24 14.45
C VAL A 148 -3.47 7.44 14.47
N ASP A 149 -3.53 8.10 15.62
CA ASP A 149 -4.37 9.29 15.84
C ASP A 149 -3.69 10.51 15.22
N ALA A 150 -4.18 11.00 14.08
CA ALA A 150 -3.71 12.24 13.46
C ALA A 150 -4.74 13.37 13.70
N VAL A 151 -4.48 14.19 14.71
CA VAL A 151 -5.46 15.15 15.24
C VAL A 151 -5.58 16.34 14.31
N SER A 152 -6.73 16.46 13.65
CA SER A 152 -7.03 17.55 12.72
C SER A 152 -7.52 18.80 13.46
N ALA A 153 -7.14 19.98 12.96
CA ALA A 153 -7.60 21.26 13.51
C ALA A 153 -9.09 21.51 13.20
N GLN A 154 -9.59 20.96 12.08
CA GLN A 154 -10.99 21.05 11.67
C GLN A 154 -11.59 19.66 11.40
N SER A 155 -12.91 19.56 11.62
CA SER A 155 -13.68 18.36 11.31
C SER A 155 -14.15 18.36 9.85
N GLY A 156 -14.14 17.18 9.24
CA GLY A 156 -14.35 16.99 7.79
C GLY A 156 -13.05 17.15 6.98
N VAL A 157 -13.14 16.97 5.66
CA VAL A 157 -12.01 17.09 4.72
C VAL A 157 -12.30 18.09 3.61
N SER A 158 -11.29 18.53 2.86
CA SER A 158 -11.46 19.55 1.81
C SER A 158 -12.28 19.00 0.62
N GLY A 159 -13.12 19.84 0.01
CA GLY A 159 -14.01 19.44 -1.10
C GLY A 159 -15.34 18.79 -0.69
N ASP A 160 -15.66 18.79 0.61
CA ASP A 160 -16.88 18.26 1.21
C ASP A 160 -17.46 19.24 2.26
N PRO A 161 -18.72 19.71 2.12
CA PRO A 161 -19.70 19.34 1.09
C PRO A 161 -19.39 19.85 -0.33
N ALA A 162 -18.86 21.07 -0.49
CA ALA A 162 -18.63 21.69 -1.80
C ALA A 162 -17.15 21.65 -2.22
N GLN A 163 -16.90 21.60 -3.53
CA GLN A 163 -15.53 21.54 -4.11
C GLN A 163 -14.57 22.63 -3.62
N GLY A 164 -15.12 23.83 -3.36
CA GLY A 164 -14.37 25.00 -2.87
C GLY A 164 -14.13 25.02 -1.36
N ASP A 165 -14.72 24.12 -0.59
CA ASP A 165 -14.51 24.06 0.86
C ASP A 165 -13.08 23.58 1.16
N VAL A 166 -12.38 24.33 2.01
CA VAL A 166 -11.01 24.03 2.45
C VAL A 166 -11.04 23.76 3.95
N LYS A 167 -10.37 22.69 4.37
CA LYS A 167 -10.22 22.24 5.74
C LYS A 167 -8.75 22.11 6.11
N ASP A 168 -8.39 22.60 7.29
CA ASP A 168 -7.09 22.37 7.90
C ASP A 168 -7.11 21.02 8.66
N THR A 169 -6.56 19.99 8.01
CA THR A 169 -6.55 18.60 8.50
C THR A 169 -5.14 18.04 8.60
N ALA A 170 -4.97 17.03 9.45
CA ALA A 170 -3.68 16.49 9.84
C ALA A 170 -2.90 15.86 8.67
N LEU A 171 -3.60 15.23 7.72
CA LEU A 171 -3.04 14.61 6.51
C LEU A 171 -3.37 15.40 5.23
N GLY A 172 -4.17 16.46 5.33
CA GLY A 172 -4.53 17.32 4.21
C GLY A 172 -5.43 16.67 3.15
N SER A 173 -6.27 15.70 3.52
CA SER A 173 -7.12 14.96 2.58
C SER A 173 -8.09 15.87 1.82
N TYR A 174 -8.30 15.58 0.53
CA TYR A 174 -9.19 16.36 -0.32
C TYR A 174 -9.85 15.56 -1.45
N PHE A 175 -11.15 15.79 -1.64
CA PHE A 175 -11.91 15.42 -2.83
C PHE A 175 -11.58 16.32 -4.02
N TRP A 176 -12.11 15.99 -5.21
CA TRP A 176 -11.89 16.75 -6.45
C TRP A 176 -10.42 16.85 -6.85
N CYS A 177 -9.62 15.86 -6.46
CA CYS A 177 -8.25 15.75 -6.91
C CYS A 177 -8.23 15.50 -8.42
N ASP A 178 -7.32 16.18 -9.13
CA ASP A 178 -7.28 16.24 -10.60
C ASP A 178 -8.63 16.61 -11.27
N GLY A 179 -9.49 17.34 -10.54
CA GLY A 179 -10.83 17.73 -11.00
C GLY A 179 -11.90 16.64 -10.88
N VAL A 180 -11.57 15.43 -10.40
CA VAL A 180 -12.48 14.29 -10.29
C VAL A 180 -13.06 14.19 -8.88
N GLU A 181 -14.37 14.41 -8.70
CA GLU A 181 -15.01 14.55 -7.38
C GLU A 181 -14.58 13.47 -6.37
N ARG A 182 -14.76 12.20 -6.74
CA ARG A 182 -14.50 11.03 -5.88
C ARG A 182 -13.03 10.68 -5.68
N LEU A 183 -12.09 11.37 -6.35
CA LEU A 183 -10.66 11.15 -6.11
C LEU A 183 -10.26 11.85 -4.82
N LEU A 184 -10.03 11.05 -3.77
CA LEU A 184 -9.69 11.49 -2.42
C LEU A 184 -8.18 11.39 -2.23
N CYS A 185 -7.47 12.46 -2.56
CA CYS A 185 -6.01 12.53 -2.43
C CYS A 185 -5.58 12.97 -1.02
N VAL A 186 -4.36 12.61 -0.65
CA VAL A 186 -3.66 12.97 0.60
C VAL A 186 -2.32 13.66 0.30
N ASP A 187 -1.70 14.23 1.34
CA ASP A 187 -0.30 14.67 1.33
C ASP A 187 0.58 13.54 1.89
N GLN A 188 1.38 12.90 1.03
CA GLN A 188 2.15 11.69 1.40
C GLN A 188 3.22 11.98 2.46
N ASP A 189 3.87 13.16 2.42
CA ASP A 189 4.88 13.53 3.43
C ASP A 189 4.25 13.63 4.83
N LYS A 190 3.00 14.10 4.90
CA LYS A 190 2.23 14.10 6.15
C LYS A 190 1.85 12.68 6.58
N VAL A 191 1.36 11.83 5.67
CA VAL A 191 1.05 10.43 5.98
C VAL A 191 2.28 9.70 6.53
N ASP A 192 3.43 9.79 5.84
CA ASP A 192 4.70 9.21 6.30
C ASP A 192 5.09 9.72 7.70
N SER A 193 4.87 11.01 8.01
CA SER A 193 5.18 11.56 9.35
C SER A 193 4.37 10.94 10.50
N TYR A 194 3.18 10.41 10.21
CA TYR A 194 2.38 9.65 11.19
C TYR A 194 2.69 8.16 11.15
N VAL A 195 2.85 7.57 9.96
CA VAL A 195 3.17 6.14 9.79
C VAL A 195 4.56 5.80 10.37
N ALA A 196 5.51 6.73 10.35
CA ALA A 196 6.82 6.58 11.02
C ALA A 196 6.72 6.32 12.54
N LYS A 197 5.59 6.67 13.18
CA LYS A 197 5.31 6.37 14.60
C LYS A 197 4.92 4.88 14.80
N ALA A 198 4.51 4.21 13.73
CA ALA A 198 4.09 2.81 13.63
C ALA A 198 4.97 2.05 12.60
N PRO A 199 6.29 1.93 12.81
CA PRO A 199 7.27 1.53 11.80
C PRO A 199 7.17 0.08 11.31
N GLN A 200 6.28 -0.71 11.90
CA GLN A 200 5.93 -2.05 11.42
C GLN A 200 5.05 -2.09 10.16
N ALA A 201 4.56 -0.95 9.67
CA ALA A 201 3.58 -0.91 8.58
C ALA A 201 4.00 -1.69 7.32
N ASP A 202 3.20 -2.68 6.92
CA ASP A 202 3.26 -3.30 5.59
C ASP A 202 2.32 -2.59 4.60
N LEU A 203 1.20 -2.05 5.08
CA LEU A 203 0.21 -1.34 4.28
C LEU A 203 -0.47 -0.22 5.09
N VAL A 204 -0.76 0.89 4.43
CA VAL A 204 -1.41 2.06 5.04
C VAL A 204 -2.83 2.25 4.51
N VAL A 205 -3.77 2.54 5.41
CA VAL A 205 -5.14 2.96 5.07
C VAL A 205 -5.41 4.32 5.70
N VAL A 206 -5.75 5.33 4.89
CA VAL A 206 -6.18 6.64 5.37
C VAL A 206 -7.71 6.71 5.35
N LEU A 207 -8.31 6.96 6.52
CA LEU A 207 -9.75 7.14 6.66
C LEU A 207 -10.09 8.62 6.81
N ALA A 208 -10.73 9.20 5.79
CA ALA A 208 -11.24 10.56 5.84
C ALA A 208 -12.59 10.60 6.60
N ASN A 209 -12.73 11.55 7.53
CA ASN A 209 -13.99 11.84 8.22
C ASN A 209 -15.01 12.49 7.27
N SER A 210 -15.61 11.69 6.39
CA SER A 210 -16.63 12.10 5.42
C SER A 210 -17.59 10.96 5.13
N ALA A 211 -18.81 11.30 4.70
CA ALA A 211 -19.79 10.37 4.14
C ALA A 211 -19.88 10.45 2.60
N LYS A 212 -19.23 11.43 1.97
CA LYS A 212 -19.14 11.54 0.51
C LYS A 212 -18.34 10.36 -0.03
N TYR A 213 -18.82 9.72 -1.09
CA TYR A 213 -18.10 8.62 -1.72
C TYR A 213 -16.78 9.08 -2.37
N GLY A 214 -15.71 8.36 -2.06
CA GLY A 214 -14.42 8.53 -2.71
C GLY A 214 -13.30 7.71 -2.06
N GLY A 215 -12.16 7.75 -2.71
CA GLY A 215 -10.94 7.02 -2.35
C GLY A 215 -9.84 7.25 -3.39
N ALA A 216 -8.71 6.57 -3.20
CA ALA A 216 -7.57 6.54 -4.11
C ALA A 216 -6.64 5.37 -3.74
N GLY A 217 -6.01 4.75 -4.74
CA GLY A 217 -4.92 3.80 -4.57
C GLY A 217 -3.55 4.41 -4.87
N TYR A 218 -2.69 4.52 -3.88
CA TYR A 218 -1.27 4.85 -4.06
C TYR A 218 -0.50 3.52 -4.01
N ASN A 219 -0.25 2.93 -5.19
CA ASN A 219 0.17 1.53 -5.32
C ASN A 219 1.68 1.32 -5.47
N GLU A 220 2.45 2.40 -5.30
CA GLU A 220 3.92 2.39 -5.21
C GLU A 220 4.34 2.24 -3.73
N PRO A 221 5.36 1.43 -3.41
CA PRO A 221 5.89 1.36 -2.05
C PRO A 221 6.47 2.69 -1.58
N SER A 222 6.28 3.04 -0.29
CA SER A 222 6.83 4.27 0.27
C SER A 222 8.35 4.32 0.11
N PRO A 223 8.91 5.37 -0.52
CA PRO A 223 10.35 5.50 -0.75
C PRO A 223 11.13 5.77 0.55
N THR A 224 10.45 6.06 1.66
CA THR A 224 11.04 6.42 2.94
C THR A 224 10.84 5.32 4.01
N LEU A 225 9.67 4.68 4.02
CA LEU A 225 9.25 3.72 5.06
C LEU A 225 9.03 2.29 4.56
N GLY A 226 8.95 2.07 3.24
CA GLY A 226 8.93 0.73 2.64
C GLY A 226 7.61 -0.05 2.69
N TYR A 227 6.54 0.51 3.25
CA TYR A 227 5.19 -0.07 3.17
C TYR A 227 4.69 -0.10 1.72
N GLU A 228 3.83 -1.07 1.36
CA GLU A 228 3.48 -1.43 -0.03
C GLU A 228 2.53 -0.47 -0.76
N GLY A 229 1.92 0.48 -0.05
CA GLY A 229 1.04 1.51 -0.62
C GLY A 229 0.13 2.20 0.40
N ILE A 230 -0.63 3.20 -0.07
CA ILE A 230 -1.69 3.89 0.70
C ILE A 230 -3.03 3.67 0.00
N SER A 231 -4.03 3.16 0.71
CA SER A 231 -5.43 3.25 0.29
C SER A 231 -6.13 4.37 1.03
N THR A 232 -6.83 5.26 0.33
CA THR A 232 -7.69 6.28 0.96
C THR A 232 -9.16 5.89 0.84
N ALA A 233 -9.94 6.14 1.88
CA ALA A 233 -11.38 5.88 1.89
C ALA A 233 -12.13 6.86 2.80
N SER A 234 -13.33 7.25 2.39
CA SER A 234 -14.29 7.92 3.27
C SER A 234 -14.83 6.95 4.31
N ALA A 235 -14.63 7.29 5.59
CA ALA A 235 -15.05 6.45 6.72
C ALA A 235 -16.56 6.17 6.75
N GLY A 236 -17.36 7.23 6.61
CA GLY A 236 -18.83 7.18 6.66
C GLY A 236 -19.50 6.71 5.37
N ASN A 237 -18.78 6.07 4.45
CA ASN A 237 -19.34 5.52 3.22
C ASN A 237 -18.96 4.03 3.05
N ALA A 238 -19.97 3.15 3.00
CA ALA A 238 -19.77 1.71 2.86
C ALA A 238 -19.15 1.30 1.52
N LYS A 239 -19.41 2.06 0.43
CA LYS A 239 -18.82 1.80 -0.88
C LYS A 239 -17.36 2.25 -0.95
N SER A 240 -16.97 3.30 -0.23
CA SER A 240 -15.55 3.64 -0.01
C SER A 240 -14.79 2.52 0.73
N GLY A 241 -15.45 1.69 1.52
CA GLY A 241 -14.82 0.47 2.07
C GLY A 241 -14.57 -0.61 1.04
N GLN A 242 -15.46 -0.75 0.04
CA GLN A 242 -15.19 -1.62 -1.11
C GLN A 242 -14.04 -1.09 -1.96
N VAL A 243 -13.88 0.24 -2.08
CA VAL A 243 -12.67 0.85 -2.66
C VAL A 243 -11.44 0.42 -1.87
N ALA A 244 -11.44 0.51 -0.54
CA ALA A 244 -10.28 0.09 0.27
C ALA A 244 -9.87 -1.37 -0.01
N ILE A 245 -10.83 -2.30 -0.11
CA ILE A 245 -10.56 -3.71 -0.45
C ILE A 245 -10.00 -3.85 -1.87
N HIS A 246 -10.54 -3.11 -2.83
CA HIS A 246 -10.03 -3.05 -4.20
C HIS A 246 -8.56 -2.55 -4.25
N GLU A 247 -8.24 -1.44 -3.58
CA GLU A 247 -6.87 -0.91 -3.55
C GLU A 247 -5.87 -1.89 -2.91
N THR A 248 -6.27 -2.59 -1.85
CA THR A 248 -5.41 -3.64 -1.27
C THR A 248 -5.13 -4.80 -2.24
N GLY A 249 -5.99 -4.99 -3.26
CA GLY A 249 -5.77 -5.89 -4.39
C GLY A 249 -4.54 -5.53 -5.22
N HIS A 250 -4.30 -4.23 -5.43
CA HIS A 250 -3.08 -3.74 -6.05
C HIS A 250 -1.89 -3.85 -5.09
N SER A 251 -2.00 -3.31 -3.87
CA SER A 251 -0.83 -3.22 -2.97
C SER A 251 -0.34 -4.60 -2.49
N LEU A 252 -1.25 -5.50 -2.09
CA LEU A 252 -0.89 -6.85 -1.61
C LEU A 252 -0.95 -7.91 -2.73
N GLY A 253 -1.98 -7.90 -3.56
CA GLY A 253 -2.14 -8.87 -4.64
C GLY A 253 -1.23 -8.63 -5.85
N LYS A 254 -0.72 -7.40 -6.03
CA LYS A 254 -0.07 -6.93 -7.27
C LYS A 254 -0.94 -7.16 -8.51
N LEU A 255 -2.26 -7.00 -8.32
CA LEU A 255 -3.27 -7.12 -9.36
C LEU A 255 -3.33 -5.83 -10.20
N ALA A 256 -3.78 -5.97 -11.45
CA ALA A 256 -4.20 -4.84 -12.27
C ALA A 256 -5.71 -4.64 -12.16
N ASP A 257 -6.18 -3.50 -12.66
CA ASP A 257 -7.60 -3.28 -12.89
C ASP A 257 -8.15 -4.17 -14.01
N GLU A 258 -9.39 -4.61 -13.84
CA GLU A 258 -10.13 -5.43 -14.80
C GLU A 258 -11.24 -4.64 -15.51
N TYR A 259 -11.40 -3.35 -15.18
CA TYR A 259 -12.29 -2.44 -15.89
C TYR A 259 -11.66 -1.83 -17.14
N PHE A 260 -12.52 -1.29 -18.01
CA PHE A 260 -12.15 -0.70 -19.30
C PHE A 260 -13.14 0.39 -19.70
N TYR A 261 -12.71 1.33 -20.55
CA TYR A 261 -13.44 2.59 -20.81
C TYR A 261 -13.74 2.84 -22.30
N PRO A 262 -14.88 2.34 -22.82
CA PRO A 262 -15.33 2.66 -24.17
C PRO A 262 -15.40 4.18 -24.42
N GLY A 263 -14.75 4.64 -25.49
CA GLY A 263 -14.73 6.06 -25.89
C GLY A 263 -13.76 6.95 -25.12
N THR A 264 -12.85 6.40 -24.31
CA THR A 264 -11.75 7.19 -23.72
C THR A 264 -10.53 7.17 -24.65
N PRO A 265 -10.05 8.33 -25.14
CA PRO A 265 -8.92 8.39 -26.07
C PRO A 265 -7.65 7.79 -25.50
N GLY A 266 -7.00 6.90 -26.27
CA GLY A 266 -5.77 6.21 -25.89
C GLY A 266 -5.99 4.88 -25.16
N TYR A 267 -7.25 4.47 -24.93
CA TYR A 267 -7.62 3.20 -24.29
C TYR A 267 -8.51 2.31 -25.18
N GLU A 268 -8.58 2.59 -26.49
CA GLU A 268 -9.37 1.80 -27.43
C GLU A 268 -8.80 0.38 -27.66
N HIS A 269 -7.47 0.26 -27.76
CA HIS A 269 -6.77 -1.00 -28.02
C HIS A 269 -5.39 -1.03 -27.34
N TYR A 270 -5.03 -2.17 -26.76
CA TYR A 270 -3.70 -2.40 -26.18
C TYR A 270 -2.79 -3.13 -27.16
N GLU A 271 -1.67 -2.50 -27.52
CA GLU A 271 -0.63 -3.06 -28.41
C GLU A 271 0.69 -3.39 -27.67
N GLY A 272 0.68 -3.37 -26.34
CA GLY A 272 1.87 -3.59 -25.52
C GLY A 272 2.28 -5.05 -25.34
N PRO A 273 3.35 -5.32 -24.55
CA PRO A 273 3.80 -6.66 -24.22
C PRO A 273 2.79 -7.41 -23.32
N GLU A 274 3.04 -8.69 -23.06
CA GLU A 274 2.32 -9.39 -21.99
C GLU A 274 2.52 -8.65 -20.65
N ALA A 275 1.44 -8.49 -19.89
CA ALA A 275 1.45 -7.78 -18.61
C ALA A 275 2.13 -8.62 -17.52
N ASP A 276 2.70 -8.00 -16.49
CA ASP A 276 3.28 -8.74 -15.36
C ASP A 276 2.21 -9.22 -14.37
N GLN A 277 1.09 -8.49 -14.25
CA GLN A 277 0.02 -8.78 -13.30
C GLN A 277 -0.69 -10.11 -13.63
N SER A 278 -1.12 -10.83 -12.59
CA SER A 278 -1.66 -12.18 -12.71
C SER A 278 -3.09 -12.25 -13.28
N ASN A 279 -3.81 -11.14 -13.31
CA ASN A 279 -5.23 -11.05 -13.64
C ASN A 279 -5.56 -10.22 -14.90
N ILE A 280 -4.56 -9.90 -15.72
CA ILE A 280 -4.77 -9.41 -17.11
C ILE A 280 -3.79 -10.09 -18.06
N SER A 281 -4.14 -10.25 -19.34
CA SER A 281 -3.21 -10.82 -20.35
C SER A 281 -3.62 -10.52 -21.79
N VAL A 282 -2.63 -10.39 -22.68
CA VAL A 282 -2.83 -10.28 -24.14
C VAL A 282 -3.22 -11.60 -24.81
N LEU A 283 -3.17 -12.72 -24.09
CA LEU A 283 -3.42 -14.06 -24.62
C LEU A 283 -4.90 -14.43 -24.55
N THR A 284 -5.35 -15.23 -25.52
CA THR A 284 -6.65 -15.90 -25.45
C THR A 284 -6.57 -17.14 -24.53
N ALA A 285 -7.72 -17.65 -24.09
CA ALA A 285 -7.80 -18.85 -23.24
C ALA A 285 -7.05 -20.06 -23.85
N ASP A 286 -7.23 -20.33 -25.14
CA ASP A 286 -6.53 -21.41 -25.85
C ASP A 286 -5.00 -21.22 -25.86
N ARG A 287 -4.54 -19.98 -26.02
CA ARG A 287 -3.11 -19.64 -25.97
C ARG A 287 -2.53 -19.83 -24.56
N MET A 288 -3.24 -19.40 -23.52
CA MET A 288 -2.84 -19.64 -22.13
C MET A 288 -2.80 -21.14 -21.81
N ALA A 289 -3.80 -21.90 -22.24
CA ALA A 289 -3.87 -23.36 -22.05
C ALA A 289 -2.72 -24.09 -22.76
N ALA A 290 -2.44 -23.74 -24.01
CA ALA A 290 -1.35 -24.32 -24.80
C ALA A 290 0.04 -23.96 -24.24
N ALA A 291 0.25 -22.70 -23.85
CA ALA A 291 1.53 -22.22 -23.31
C ALA A 291 1.72 -22.51 -21.81
N ARG A 292 0.66 -22.92 -21.09
CA ARG A 292 0.63 -23.13 -19.64
C ARG A 292 1.13 -21.92 -18.85
N THR A 293 0.60 -20.75 -19.18
CA THR A 293 0.92 -19.47 -18.55
C THR A 293 -0.32 -18.78 -17.98
N LYS A 294 -0.13 -17.73 -17.18
CA LYS A 294 -1.20 -16.96 -16.52
C LYS A 294 -2.15 -17.91 -15.78
N TRP A 295 -3.46 -17.64 -15.82
CA TRP A 295 -4.47 -18.41 -15.10
C TRP A 295 -4.94 -19.68 -15.83
N TYR A 296 -4.11 -20.31 -16.69
CA TYR A 296 -4.51 -21.52 -17.42
C TYR A 296 -5.03 -22.67 -16.53
N ARG A 297 -4.56 -22.74 -15.27
CA ARG A 297 -4.98 -23.74 -14.27
C ARG A 297 -6.39 -23.52 -13.73
N TRP A 298 -6.98 -22.38 -14.03
CA TRP A 298 -8.31 -21.96 -13.59
C TRP A 298 -9.33 -21.95 -14.73
N LEU A 299 -8.92 -22.01 -16.00
CA LEU A 299 -9.83 -21.98 -17.15
C LEU A 299 -10.93 -23.05 -17.04
N GLY A 300 -12.19 -22.63 -17.16
CA GLY A 300 -13.37 -23.47 -17.02
C GLY A 300 -13.92 -23.62 -15.59
N GLU A 301 -13.19 -23.17 -14.56
CA GLU A 301 -13.64 -23.24 -13.16
C GLU A 301 -14.68 -22.17 -12.84
N VAL A 302 -15.61 -22.48 -11.92
CA VAL A 302 -16.54 -21.49 -11.37
C VAL A 302 -15.82 -20.70 -10.27
N SER A 303 -15.83 -19.38 -10.41
CA SER A 303 -15.09 -18.43 -9.59
C SER A 303 -15.99 -17.76 -8.52
N PRO A 304 -15.46 -17.33 -7.36
CA PRO A 304 -16.26 -16.77 -6.26
C PRO A 304 -17.10 -15.53 -6.62
N ASP A 305 -16.69 -14.77 -7.63
CA ASP A 305 -17.45 -13.64 -8.18
C ASP A 305 -18.72 -14.04 -8.96
N GLY A 306 -18.93 -15.34 -9.16
CA GLY A 306 -20.08 -15.95 -9.85
C GLY A 306 -19.87 -16.17 -11.35
N GLY A 307 -18.70 -15.81 -11.89
CA GLY A 307 -18.33 -16.08 -13.28
C GLY A 307 -17.67 -17.45 -13.47
N THR A 308 -17.57 -17.91 -14.71
CA THR A 308 -16.64 -18.97 -15.10
C THR A 308 -15.32 -18.33 -15.52
N VAL A 309 -14.18 -18.89 -15.15
CA VAL A 309 -12.87 -18.37 -15.58
C VAL A 309 -12.64 -18.69 -17.06
N GLY A 310 -12.35 -17.66 -17.85
CA GLY A 310 -12.08 -17.72 -19.28
C GLY A 310 -11.03 -16.68 -19.67
N ALA A 311 -11.11 -16.14 -20.87
CA ALA A 311 -10.38 -14.93 -21.26
C ALA A 311 -11.40 -13.97 -21.86
N TYR A 312 -11.80 -12.96 -21.08
CA TYR A 312 -12.84 -12.00 -21.45
C TYR A 312 -12.17 -10.72 -21.93
N GLU A 313 -12.38 -10.33 -23.18
CA GLU A 313 -11.78 -9.11 -23.73
C GLU A 313 -12.22 -7.85 -22.98
N GLY A 314 -11.28 -6.94 -22.77
CA GLY A 314 -11.39 -5.73 -21.95
C GLY A 314 -10.74 -5.89 -20.57
N GLY A 315 -9.92 -4.93 -20.17
CA GLY A 315 -9.23 -4.93 -18.87
C GLY A 315 -7.96 -4.08 -18.93
N GLY A 316 -7.39 -3.75 -17.76
CA GLY A 316 -6.26 -2.83 -17.67
C GLY A 316 -6.55 -1.49 -18.36
N TYR A 317 -7.77 -0.96 -18.18
CA TYR A 317 -8.30 0.26 -18.81
C TYR A 317 -8.69 0.12 -20.30
N TYR A 318 -8.04 -0.79 -21.05
CA TYR A 318 -8.24 -0.95 -22.49
C TYR A 318 -9.50 -1.75 -22.86
N VAL A 319 -10.22 -1.29 -23.90
CA VAL A 319 -11.44 -1.95 -24.40
C VAL A 319 -11.13 -3.27 -25.11
N THR A 320 -10.00 -3.35 -25.81
CA THR A 320 -9.58 -4.52 -26.61
C THR A 320 -8.08 -4.78 -26.47
N GLY A 321 -7.62 -5.98 -26.84
CA GLY A 321 -6.19 -6.36 -26.80
C GLY A 321 -5.68 -6.88 -25.45
N LEU A 322 -6.39 -6.60 -24.36
CA LEU A 322 -6.22 -7.28 -23.06
C LEU A 322 -7.46 -8.10 -22.70
N ASN A 323 -7.24 -9.18 -21.95
CA ASN A 323 -8.26 -10.07 -21.41
C ASN A 323 -8.18 -10.10 -19.89
N ARG A 324 -9.33 -10.27 -19.23
CA ARG A 324 -9.47 -10.55 -17.79
C ARG A 324 -10.01 -11.97 -17.53
N PRO A 325 -9.83 -12.56 -16.33
CA PRO A 325 -10.24 -13.93 -16.02
C PRO A 325 -11.75 -14.15 -16.00
N THR A 326 -12.53 -13.19 -15.51
CA THR A 326 -13.99 -13.30 -15.35
C THR A 326 -14.67 -11.98 -15.70
N ASP A 327 -15.99 -11.98 -15.86
CA ASP A 327 -16.70 -10.72 -16.11
C ASP A 327 -16.81 -9.83 -14.85
N GLY A 328 -16.70 -10.34 -13.62
CA GLY A 328 -17.30 -9.66 -12.46
C GLY A 328 -16.49 -9.60 -11.18
N SER A 329 -15.16 -9.61 -11.19
CA SER A 329 -14.36 -9.53 -9.95
C SER A 329 -14.37 -8.14 -9.29
N ILE A 330 -13.89 -8.04 -8.04
CA ILE A 330 -13.70 -6.76 -7.34
C ILE A 330 -12.73 -5.81 -8.06
N MET A 331 -11.78 -6.32 -8.84
CA MET A 331 -10.87 -5.50 -9.65
C MET A 331 -11.59 -4.85 -10.85
N ARG A 332 -12.87 -5.16 -11.07
CA ARG A 332 -13.75 -4.51 -12.05
C ARG A 332 -14.96 -3.82 -11.41
N ILE A 333 -15.60 -4.47 -10.43
CA ILE A 333 -16.91 -4.07 -9.89
C ILE A 333 -16.87 -4.18 -8.36
N LEU A 334 -17.00 -3.05 -7.67
CA LEU A 334 -17.04 -3.00 -6.20
C LEU A 334 -18.21 -3.82 -5.63
N GLY A 335 -18.02 -4.44 -4.46
CA GLY A 335 -19.02 -5.32 -3.84
C GLY A 335 -19.02 -6.76 -4.35
N LYS A 336 -18.17 -7.09 -5.33
CA LYS A 336 -17.91 -8.47 -5.76
C LYS A 336 -16.73 -9.07 -5.00
N PRO A 337 -16.65 -10.41 -4.87
CA PRO A 337 -15.41 -11.11 -4.51
C PRO A 337 -14.28 -10.93 -5.54
N PHE A 338 -13.05 -11.25 -5.14
CA PHE A 338 -11.96 -11.51 -6.08
C PHE A 338 -12.28 -12.73 -6.97
N ASN A 339 -11.80 -12.74 -8.21
CA ASN A 339 -11.81 -13.95 -9.05
C ASN A 339 -10.72 -14.93 -8.61
N LEU A 340 -10.74 -16.18 -9.09
CA LEU A 340 -9.79 -17.21 -8.64
C LEU A 340 -8.30 -16.82 -8.78
N PRO A 341 -7.83 -16.21 -9.90
CA PRO A 341 -6.47 -15.68 -9.99
C PRO A 341 -6.17 -14.56 -8.98
N GLY A 342 -7.15 -13.68 -8.73
CA GLY A 342 -7.09 -12.66 -7.69
C GLY A 342 -6.95 -13.25 -6.29
N VAL A 343 -7.76 -14.26 -5.94
CA VAL A 343 -7.67 -14.96 -4.64
C VAL A 343 -6.30 -15.63 -4.47
N GLU A 344 -5.80 -16.30 -5.51
CA GLU A 344 -4.46 -16.92 -5.52
C GLU A 344 -3.35 -15.88 -5.27
N ALA A 345 -3.40 -14.75 -5.96
CA ALA A 345 -2.43 -13.66 -5.82
C ALA A 345 -2.51 -12.96 -4.45
N MET A 346 -3.72 -12.79 -3.90
CA MET A 346 -3.92 -12.21 -2.56
C MET A 346 -3.37 -13.12 -1.46
N ILE A 347 -3.59 -14.44 -1.56
CA ILE A 347 -2.99 -15.41 -0.62
C ILE A 347 -1.46 -15.39 -0.72
N ALA A 348 -0.91 -15.27 -1.93
CA ALA A 348 0.53 -15.06 -2.13
C ALA A 348 1.00 -13.77 -1.45
N GLY A 349 0.26 -12.67 -1.62
CA GLY A 349 0.50 -11.38 -0.98
C GLY A 349 0.56 -11.48 0.54
N PHE A 350 -0.44 -12.10 1.18
CA PHE A 350 -0.48 -12.25 2.63
C PHE A 350 0.75 -12.97 3.16
N TYR A 351 1.24 -14.00 2.45
CA TYR A 351 2.43 -14.76 2.82
C TYR A 351 3.78 -14.15 2.38
N ARG A 352 3.80 -12.98 1.71
CA ARG A 352 5.03 -12.18 1.58
C ARG A 352 5.40 -11.44 2.86
N HIS A 353 4.40 -11.09 3.67
CA HIS A 353 4.58 -10.31 4.92
C HIS A 353 4.36 -11.18 6.18
N ALA A 354 3.38 -12.10 6.16
CA ALA A 354 3.09 -12.97 7.31
C ALA A 354 3.81 -14.33 7.25
N SER A 355 4.32 -14.79 8.40
CA SER A 355 5.01 -16.07 8.53
C SER A 355 4.05 -17.24 8.78
N ILE A 356 4.18 -18.30 7.96
CA ILE A 356 3.45 -19.58 8.11
C ILE A 356 3.84 -20.33 9.40
N ALA A 357 5.10 -20.23 9.81
CA ALA A 357 5.62 -20.87 11.00
C ALA A 357 6.81 -20.12 11.60
N THR A 358 6.72 -19.77 12.89
CA THR A 358 7.78 -19.05 13.60
C THR A 358 8.35 -19.90 14.73
N PRO A 359 9.68 -20.01 14.87
CA PRO A 359 10.30 -20.69 16.00
C PRO A 359 9.97 -19.99 17.33
N GLY A 360 9.23 -20.68 18.21
CA GLY A 360 8.93 -20.22 19.58
C GLY A 360 10.08 -20.40 20.57
N VAL A 361 11.21 -20.97 20.11
CA VAL A 361 12.53 -21.03 20.77
C VAL A 361 13.60 -20.90 19.69
N SER A 362 14.68 -20.16 19.93
CA SER A 362 15.70 -19.88 18.90
C SER A 362 16.29 -21.15 18.29
N THR A 363 16.40 -21.21 16.97
CA THR A 363 16.95 -22.34 16.19
C THR A 363 18.46 -22.49 16.31
N SER A 364 19.18 -21.43 16.70
CA SER A 364 20.63 -21.49 16.98
C SER A 364 20.94 -22.19 18.31
N ARG A 365 19.97 -22.33 19.21
CA ARG A 365 20.12 -23.08 20.46
C ARG A 365 19.98 -24.58 20.20
N THR A 366 20.97 -25.36 20.61
CA THR A 366 20.81 -26.81 20.73
C THR A 366 19.88 -27.14 21.90
N LEU A 367 18.79 -27.84 21.62
CA LEU A 367 17.81 -28.29 22.60
C LEU A 367 18.33 -29.53 23.36
N ARG A 368 18.09 -29.57 24.67
CA ARG A 368 18.44 -30.71 25.55
C ARG A 368 17.20 -31.52 25.93
N SER A 369 17.38 -32.67 26.55
CA SER A 369 16.30 -33.59 26.95
C SER A 369 15.15 -32.94 27.73
N TYR A 370 15.43 -31.95 28.60
CA TYR A 370 14.43 -31.21 29.37
C TYR A 370 13.76 -30.05 28.62
N ASP A 371 14.22 -29.71 27.41
CA ASP A 371 13.66 -28.63 26.60
C ASP A 371 12.39 -29.05 25.86
N VAL A 372 11.67 -28.05 25.35
CA VAL A 372 10.55 -28.21 24.42
C VAL A 372 10.84 -27.45 23.14
N ALA A 373 10.63 -28.08 22.00
CA ALA A 373 10.52 -27.36 20.73
C ALA A 373 9.11 -26.75 20.64
N ARG A 374 9.01 -25.51 20.16
CA ARG A 374 7.74 -24.79 19.99
C ARG A 374 7.74 -24.10 18.64
N VAL A 375 6.61 -24.16 17.95
CA VAL A 375 6.34 -23.41 16.73
C VAL A 375 5.04 -22.63 16.88
N THR A 376 5.08 -21.34 16.58
CA THR A 376 3.89 -20.51 16.42
C THR A 376 3.38 -20.73 15.00
N VAL A 377 2.10 -21.11 14.88
CA VAL A 377 1.43 -21.36 13.60
C VAL A 377 0.13 -20.57 13.60
N PRO A 378 -0.13 -19.69 12.60
CA PRO A 378 -1.39 -18.98 12.48
C PRO A 378 -2.58 -19.94 12.48
N ARG A 379 -3.70 -19.52 13.08
CA ARG A 379 -4.95 -20.26 13.02
C ARG A 379 -5.79 -19.67 11.89
N LEU A 380 -6.21 -20.47 10.92
CA LEU A 380 -7.16 -20.00 9.91
C LEU A 380 -8.57 -19.93 10.51
N VAL A 381 -9.45 -19.14 9.91
CA VAL A 381 -10.87 -19.14 10.27
C VAL A 381 -11.55 -20.34 9.60
N GLY A 382 -12.53 -20.94 10.29
CA GLY A 382 -13.22 -22.16 9.83
C GLY A 382 -12.48 -23.46 10.15
N GLU A 383 -12.92 -24.55 9.53
CA GLU A 383 -12.47 -25.91 9.81
C GLU A 383 -11.10 -26.24 9.19
N ARG A 384 -10.78 -25.66 8.03
CA ARG A 384 -9.48 -25.81 7.37
C ARG A 384 -8.39 -25.19 8.25
N GLN A 385 -7.31 -25.92 8.48
CA GLN A 385 -6.16 -25.46 9.27
C GLN A 385 -4.85 -25.85 8.57
N LEU A 386 -3.77 -25.14 8.92
CA LEU A 386 -2.43 -25.41 8.40
C LEU A 386 -1.94 -26.81 8.84
N THR A 387 -1.36 -27.56 7.91
CA THR A 387 -0.83 -28.90 8.18
C THR A 387 0.52 -28.79 8.88
N VAL A 388 0.64 -29.36 10.09
CA VAL A 388 1.89 -29.38 10.86
C VAL A 388 2.42 -30.82 10.96
N ARG A 389 3.64 -31.06 10.50
CA ARG A 389 4.32 -32.38 10.55
C ARG A 389 5.72 -32.24 11.15
N TRP A 390 6.06 -33.14 12.07
CA TRP A 390 7.36 -33.18 12.72
C TRP A 390 8.21 -34.35 12.20
N TYR A 391 9.53 -34.16 12.19
CA TYR A 391 10.51 -35.11 11.70
C TYR A 391 11.71 -35.13 12.66
N LEU A 392 12.29 -36.32 12.87
CA LEU A 392 13.58 -36.51 13.53
C LEU A 392 14.53 -37.19 12.55
N ASP A 393 15.64 -36.55 12.22
CA ASP A 393 16.61 -37.02 11.21
C ASP A 393 15.93 -37.43 9.89
N GLY A 394 14.97 -36.61 9.44
CA GLY A 394 14.15 -36.85 8.24
C GLY A 394 13.01 -37.87 8.38
N ARG A 395 12.86 -38.56 9.53
CA ARG A 395 11.79 -39.54 9.76
C ARG A 395 10.56 -38.92 10.42
N GLU A 396 9.39 -39.06 9.81
CA GLU A 396 8.14 -38.46 10.29
C GLU A 396 7.71 -38.98 11.68
N LEU A 397 7.55 -38.07 12.63
CA LEU A 397 7.05 -38.32 13.98
C LEU A 397 5.52 -38.23 14.02
N ARG A 398 4.82 -39.19 13.41
CA ARG A 398 3.35 -39.17 13.25
C ARG A 398 2.55 -38.90 14.52
N ARG A 399 3.06 -39.29 15.70
CA ARG A 399 2.44 -39.01 17.02
C ARG A 399 2.35 -37.52 17.38
N TYR A 400 3.08 -36.65 16.67
CA TYR A 400 3.08 -35.20 16.83
C TYR A 400 2.47 -34.47 15.61
N ALA A 401 1.74 -35.16 14.72
CA ALA A 401 0.99 -34.49 13.66
C ALA A 401 0.00 -33.47 14.26
N GLY A 402 -0.01 -32.24 13.74
CA GLY A 402 -0.80 -31.13 14.28
C GLY A 402 -0.26 -30.48 15.56
N ALA A 403 0.76 -31.06 16.22
CA ALA A 403 1.28 -30.52 17.48
C ALA A 403 2.10 -29.24 17.26
N ARG A 404 1.88 -28.22 18.11
CA ARG A 404 2.65 -26.96 18.12
C ARG A 404 3.83 -26.96 19.10
N VAL A 405 3.88 -27.95 19.99
CA VAL A 405 4.90 -28.13 21.02
C VAL A 405 5.30 -29.60 21.05
N VAL A 406 6.60 -29.89 21.05
CA VAL A 406 7.15 -31.24 21.14
C VAL A 406 8.21 -31.30 22.25
N PRO A 407 8.03 -32.11 23.31
CA PRO A 407 9.03 -32.27 24.35
C PRO A 407 10.21 -33.13 23.86
N VAL A 408 11.45 -32.69 24.10
CA VAL A 408 12.64 -33.38 23.59
C VAL A 408 12.85 -34.75 24.25
N TRP A 409 12.55 -34.90 25.55
CA TRP A 409 12.54 -36.22 26.21
C TRP A 409 11.58 -37.21 25.53
N GLY A 410 10.46 -36.72 24.99
CA GLY A 410 9.45 -37.50 24.28
C GLY A 410 9.90 -37.99 22.90
N LEU A 411 11.08 -37.59 22.42
CA LEU A 411 11.64 -38.05 21.15
C LEU A 411 12.34 -39.41 21.26
N GLY A 412 12.93 -39.72 22.43
CA GLY A 412 13.71 -40.95 22.62
C GLY A 412 15.07 -40.93 21.91
N LEU A 413 15.78 -39.80 21.97
CA LEU A 413 17.03 -39.57 21.22
C LEU A 413 18.12 -40.63 21.44
N GLY A 414 18.95 -40.85 20.41
CA GLY A 414 20.20 -41.60 20.50
C GLY A 414 21.30 -40.81 21.22
N ARG A 415 22.53 -41.33 21.20
CA ARG A 415 23.70 -40.53 21.63
C ARG A 415 24.10 -39.57 20.51
N GLY A 416 24.45 -38.33 20.88
CA GLY A 416 24.90 -37.30 19.95
C GLY A 416 23.79 -36.32 19.56
N SER A 417 23.96 -35.71 18.38
CA SER A 417 23.10 -34.63 17.90
C SER A 417 22.17 -35.11 16.77
N HIS A 418 20.89 -34.76 16.89
CA HIS A 418 19.80 -35.07 15.98
C HIS A 418 19.19 -33.79 15.44
N ASP A 419 18.58 -33.85 14.25
CA ASP A 419 17.84 -32.72 13.66
C ASP A 419 16.35 -32.93 13.88
N LEU A 420 15.77 -32.05 14.70
CA LEU A 420 14.33 -31.99 14.93
C LEU A 420 13.74 -30.91 14.03
N THR A 421 12.95 -31.31 13.05
CA THR A 421 12.36 -30.41 12.06
C THR A 421 10.85 -30.41 12.17
N VAL A 422 10.23 -29.24 12.10
CA VAL A 422 8.79 -29.10 11.81
C VAL A 422 8.62 -28.49 10.43
N ARG A 423 7.73 -29.08 9.63
CA ARG A 423 7.23 -28.52 8.39
C ARG A 423 5.77 -28.11 8.61
N VAL A 424 5.46 -26.88 8.24
CA VAL A 424 4.10 -26.33 8.23
C VAL A 424 3.75 -25.95 6.81
N THR A 425 2.55 -26.31 6.35
CA THR A 425 2.11 -26.10 4.97
C THR A 425 0.66 -25.63 4.95
N ASP A 426 0.36 -24.61 4.15
CA ASP A 426 -1.00 -24.39 3.66
C ASP A 426 -1.23 -25.20 2.39
N SER A 427 -2.26 -26.05 2.39
CA SER A 427 -2.68 -26.86 1.25
C SER A 427 -4.02 -26.38 0.69
N THR A 428 -4.26 -25.06 0.70
CA THR A 428 -5.44 -24.44 0.12
C THR A 428 -5.61 -24.81 -1.35
N ALA A 429 -6.83 -25.18 -1.76
CA ALA A 429 -7.15 -25.43 -3.16
C ALA A 429 -7.21 -24.14 -4.00
N SER A 430 -7.22 -22.97 -3.34
CA SER A 430 -7.19 -21.63 -3.94
C SER A 430 -5.82 -21.20 -4.46
N VAL A 431 -4.79 -22.05 -4.34
CA VAL A 431 -3.48 -21.85 -4.95
C VAL A 431 -3.13 -23.11 -5.75
N ARG A 432 -3.01 -22.95 -7.07
CA ARG A 432 -2.67 -23.99 -8.05
C ARG A 432 -1.33 -23.73 -8.75
N ASP A 433 -0.81 -22.50 -8.73
CA ASP A 433 0.53 -22.21 -9.26
C ASP A 433 1.63 -22.82 -8.38
N PRO A 434 2.52 -23.68 -8.92
CA PRO A 434 3.58 -24.31 -8.14
C PRO A 434 4.64 -23.34 -7.60
N GLY A 435 4.85 -22.18 -8.22
CA GLY A 435 5.75 -21.14 -7.73
C GLY A 435 5.18 -20.47 -6.48
N ILE A 436 3.90 -20.10 -6.51
CA ILE A 436 3.19 -19.58 -5.34
C ILE A 436 3.08 -20.67 -4.26
N ALA A 437 2.66 -21.89 -4.62
CA ALA A 437 2.53 -23.01 -3.68
C ALA A 437 3.87 -23.40 -3.01
N ALA A 438 5.02 -23.16 -3.66
CA ALA A 438 6.32 -23.31 -3.04
C ALA A 438 6.56 -22.30 -1.90
N GLY A 439 5.96 -21.11 -1.94
CA GLY A 439 5.93 -20.16 -0.81
C GLY A 439 4.97 -20.55 0.32
N LEU A 440 3.95 -21.37 0.05
CA LEU A 440 2.93 -21.79 1.03
C LEU A 440 3.39 -22.87 2.03
N HIS A 441 4.69 -22.96 2.31
CA HIS A 441 5.20 -23.79 3.40
C HIS A 441 6.44 -23.21 4.06
N ALA A 442 6.60 -23.50 5.36
CA ALA A 442 7.75 -23.13 6.15
C ALA A 442 8.35 -24.36 6.83
N THR A 443 9.67 -24.37 6.98
CA THR A 443 10.42 -25.44 7.65
C THR A 443 11.30 -24.84 8.72
N VAL A 444 11.15 -25.30 9.97
CA VAL A 444 11.92 -24.84 11.12
C VAL A 444 12.66 -26.05 11.70
N THR A 445 13.99 -25.94 11.85
CA THR A 445 14.85 -27.02 12.35
C THR A 445 15.62 -26.57 13.57
N TRP A 446 15.64 -27.41 14.60
CA TRP A 446 16.49 -27.27 15.78
C TRP A 446 17.46 -28.44 15.86
N ARG A 447 18.69 -28.16 16.30
CA ARG A 447 19.59 -29.21 16.76
C ARG A 447 19.12 -29.71 18.13
N ALA A 448 18.98 -31.01 18.32
CA ALA A 448 18.68 -31.61 19.63
C ALA A 448 19.82 -32.55 20.04
N HIS A 449 20.25 -32.50 21.30
CA HIS A 449 21.33 -33.33 21.84
C HIS A 449 20.88 -34.07 23.10
N ARG A 450 21.30 -35.32 23.23
CA ARG A 450 21.05 -36.15 24.43
C ARG A 450 22.14 -36.03 25.49
#